data_AF-A0A1N6TFX5-F1
#
_entry.id   AF-A0A1N6TFX5-F1
#
_cell.length_a   1.000
_cell.length_b   1.000
_cell.length_c   1.000
_cell.angle_alpha   90.00
_cell.angle_beta   90.00
_cell.angle_gamma   90.00
#
_symmetry.space_group_name_H-M   'P 1'
#
loop_
_entity.id
_entity.type
_entity.pdbx_description
1 polymer ?
#
loop_
_entity_poly.entity_id
_entity_poly.type
_entity_poly.pdbx_seq_one_letter_code
_entity_poly.pdbx_strand_id
1 'polypeptide(L)'
;MPLYVRDERVNQLAEQAQKILKAPTKTDAIRQALERVVEAEEQRPPLAERLEKIRAKYNMPAYESLEPFDEKAFLDEMWGDNDVHR
;
A
#
# COMPACT_ATOMS: atom_id res chain seq x y z
N MET A 1 -15.19 -10.69 26.88
CA MET A 1 -16.56 -11.04 26.42
C MET A 1 -16.46 -11.82 25.12
N PRO A 2 -17.30 -12.85 24.87
CA PRO A 2 -17.31 -13.54 23.59
C PRO A 2 -17.84 -12.61 22.48
N LEU A 3 -17.09 -12.45 21.40
CA LEU A 3 -17.50 -11.66 20.24
C LEU A 3 -18.52 -12.46 19.44
N TYR A 4 -19.77 -11.96 19.34
CA TYR A 4 -20.82 -12.64 18.58
C TYR A 4 -20.83 -12.14 17.14
N VAL A 5 -20.33 -12.98 16.23
CA VAL A 5 -20.38 -12.73 14.79
C VAL A 5 -21.70 -13.27 14.25
N ARG A 6 -22.60 -12.38 13.83
CA ARG A 6 -23.91 -12.75 13.26
C ARG A 6 -23.88 -12.98 11.74
N ASP A 7 -22.85 -12.48 11.07
CA ASP A 7 -22.66 -12.63 9.63
C ASP A 7 -21.87 -13.91 9.33
N GLU A 8 -22.46 -14.81 8.56
CA GLU A 8 -21.85 -16.08 8.17
C GLU A 8 -20.52 -15.90 7.42
N ARG A 9 -20.41 -14.85 6.58
CA ARG A 9 -19.15 -14.54 5.87
C ARG A 9 -18.04 -14.16 6.83
N VAL A 10 -18.36 -13.40 7.87
CA VAL A 10 -17.39 -12.99 8.87
C VAL A 10 -16.97 -14.19 9.74
N ASN A 11 -17.88 -15.13 10.01
CA ASN A 11 -17.55 -16.37 10.70
C ASN A 11 -16.58 -17.24 9.88
N GLN A 12 -16.80 -17.36 8.57
CA GLN A 12 -15.87 -18.06 7.67
C GLN A 12 -14.49 -17.38 7.62
N LEU A 13 -14.44 -16.05 7.56
CA LEU A 13 -13.19 -15.30 7.64
C LEU A 13 -12.48 -15.52 8.98
N ALA A 14 -13.22 -15.57 10.09
CA ALA A 14 -12.66 -15.84 11.41
C ALA A 14 -12.08 -17.27 11.52
N GLU A 15 -12.71 -18.26 10.89
CA GLU A 15 -12.18 -19.62 10.80
C GLU A 15 -10.90 -19.69 9.97
N GLN A 16 -10.86 -19.00 8.83
CA GLN A 16 -9.65 -18.90 8.01
C GLN A 16 -8.53 -18.20 8.78
N ALA A 17 -8.82 -17.08 9.43
CA ALA A 17 -7.86 -16.36 10.28
C ALA A 17 -7.35 -17.25 11.41
N GLN A 18 -8.22 -18.03 12.06
CA GLN A 18 -7.82 -18.97 13.11
C GLN A 18 -6.85 -20.03 12.60
N LYS A 19 -7.09 -20.60 11.40
CA LYS A 19 -6.21 -21.60 10.79
C LYS A 19 -4.86 -20.99 10.40
N ILE A 20 -4.86 -19.81 9.80
CA ILE A 20 -3.63 -19.11 9.36
C ILE A 20 -2.78 -18.71 10.57
N LEU A 21 -3.41 -18.14 11.60
CA LEU A 21 -2.73 -17.64 12.80
C LEU A 21 -2.51 -18.73 13.86
N LYS A 22 -3.05 -19.94 13.65
CA LYS A 22 -3.05 -21.07 14.60
C LYS A 22 -3.52 -20.65 16.00
N ALA A 23 -4.50 -19.75 16.04
CA ALA A 23 -4.98 -19.19 17.29
C ALA A 23 -5.89 -20.20 18.04
N PRO A 24 -5.87 -20.21 19.38
CA PRO A 24 -6.63 -21.15 20.19
C PRO A 24 -8.15 -20.94 20.07
N THR A 25 -8.60 -19.72 19.80
CA THR A 25 -10.02 -19.40 19.60
C THR A 25 -10.22 -18.45 18.42
N LYS A 26 -11.43 -18.48 17.83
CA LYS A 26 -11.83 -17.53 16.78
C LYS A 26 -11.72 -16.08 17.25
N THR A 27 -12.11 -15.78 18.49
CA THR A 27 -12.00 -14.45 19.08
C THR A 27 -10.55 -13.98 19.16
N ASP A 28 -9.64 -14.87 19.54
CA ASP A 28 -8.22 -14.55 19.61
C ASP A 28 -7.59 -14.36 18.21
N ALA A 29 -8.03 -15.16 17.23
CA ALA A 29 -7.65 -14.96 15.83
C ALA A 29 -8.09 -13.60 15.30
N ILE A 30 -9.35 -13.20 15.58
CA ILE A 30 -9.90 -11.91 15.17
C ILE A 30 -9.13 -10.77 15.84
N ARG A 31 -8.91 -10.86 17.17
CA ARG A 31 -8.13 -9.85 17.91
C ARG A 31 -6.76 -9.64 17.29
N GLN A 32 -6.00 -10.72 17.09
CA GLN A 32 -4.67 -10.66 16.49
C GLN A 32 -4.66 -10.17 15.04
N ALA A 33 -5.71 -10.48 14.27
CA ALA A 33 -5.85 -9.99 12.91
C ALA A 33 -6.12 -8.48 12.89
N LEU A 34 -7.01 -7.99 13.76
CA LEU A 34 -7.31 -6.57 13.88
C LEU A 34 -6.14 -5.77 14.43
N GLU A 35 -5.43 -6.27 15.44
CA GLU A 35 -4.21 -5.65 15.97
C GLU A 35 -3.17 -5.44 14.87
N ARG A 36 -2.91 -6.46 14.04
CA ARG A 36 -1.98 -6.33 12.91
C ARG A 36 -2.42 -5.28 11.89
N VAL A 37 -3.72 -5.16 11.63
CA VAL A 37 -4.24 -4.14 10.70
C VAL A 37 -4.06 -2.76 11.28
N VAL A 38 -4.41 -2.56 12.56
CA VAL A 38 -4.25 -1.27 13.24
C VAL A 38 -2.76 -0.90 13.31
N GLU A 39 -1.90 -1.80 13.75
CA GLU A 39 -0.45 -1.58 13.77
C GLU A 39 0.10 -1.28 12.37
N ALA A 40 -0.36 -1.98 11.33
CA ALA A 40 0.08 -1.72 9.97
C ALA A 40 -0.37 -0.34 9.44
N GLU A 41 -1.51 0.18 9.89
CA GLU A 41 -1.98 1.51 9.52
C GLU A 41 -1.32 2.61 10.39
N GLU A 42 -1.08 2.35 11.67
CA GLU A 42 -0.40 3.30 12.57
C GLU A 42 1.10 3.40 12.28
N GLN A 43 1.74 2.28 11.96
CA GLN A 43 3.16 2.22 11.60
C GLN A 43 3.39 2.42 10.11
N ARG A 44 2.35 2.73 9.31
CA ARG A 44 2.54 3.04 7.90
C ARG A 44 3.39 4.30 7.82
N PRO A 45 4.66 4.19 7.39
CA PRO A 45 5.49 5.36 7.34
C PRO A 45 4.89 6.32 6.31
N PRO A 46 5.01 7.65 6.52
CA PRO A 46 4.55 8.65 5.58
C PRO A 46 4.96 8.30 4.14
N LEU A 47 4.13 8.70 3.18
CA LEU A 47 4.42 8.44 1.76
C LEU A 47 5.83 8.88 1.34
N ALA A 48 6.30 10.01 1.89
CA ALA A 48 7.67 10.50 1.69
C ALA A 48 8.73 9.46 2.10
N GLU A 49 8.65 8.90 3.30
CA GLU A 49 9.62 7.90 3.78
C GLU A 49 9.57 6.60 2.97
N ARG A 50 8.38 6.21 2.51
CA ARG A 50 8.21 5.04 1.63
C ARG A 50 8.86 5.28 0.28
N LEU A 51 8.71 6.48 -0.27
CA LEU A 51 9.29 6.87 -1.56
C LEU A 51 10.82 6.93 -1.47
N GLU A 52 11.36 7.49 -0.39
CA GLU A 52 12.80 7.53 -0.14
C GLU A 52 13.41 6.13 -0.02
N LYS A 53 12.75 5.18 0.66
CA LYS A 53 13.17 3.77 0.68
C LYS A 53 13.26 3.15 -0.71
N ILE A 54 12.31 3.47 -1.60
CA ILE A 54 12.30 2.97 -2.98
C ILE A 54 13.43 3.62 -3.77
N ARG A 55 13.62 4.94 -3.66
CA ARG A 55 14.70 5.67 -4.33
C ARG A 55 16.07 5.16 -3.91
N ALA A 56 16.30 4.97 -2.61
CA ALA A 56 17.52 4.40 -2.07
C ALA A 56 17.79 2.99 -2.61
N LYS A 57 16.76 2.15 -2.74
CA LYS A 57 16.90 0.79 -3.29
C LYS A 57 17.42 0.78 -4.75
N TYR A 58 17.06 1.79 -5.53
CA TYR A 58 17.45 1.91 -6.94
C TYR A 58 18.58 2.93 -7.17
N ASN A 59 19.25 3.40 -6.12
CA ASN A 59 20.27 4.46 -6.19
C ASN A 59 19.80 5.69 -6.98
N MET A 60 18.52 6.05 -6.85
CA MET A 60 18.02 7.28 -7.44
C MET A 60 18.55 8.50 -6.68
N PRO A 61 18.77 9.63 -7.37
CA PRO A 61 19.12 10.89 -6.72
C PRO A 61 17.98 11.38 -5.80
N ALA A 62 18.35 12.22 -4.83
CA ALA A 62 17.38 12.85 -3.93
C ALA A 62 16.36 13.67 -4.73
N TYR A 63 15.11 13.72 -4.27
CA TYR A 63 14.04 14.41 -5.01
C TYR A 63 14.40 15.85 -5.36
N GLU A 64 14.99 16.53 -4.40
CA GLU A 64 15.32 17.95 -4.43
C GLU A 64 16.42 18.26 -5.45
N SER A 65 17.16 17.24 -5.88
CA SER A 65 18.20 17.36 -6.90
C SER A 65 17.71 17.05 -8.31
N LEU A 66 16.46 16.59 -8.47
CA LEU A 66 15.89 16.35 -9.78
C LEU A 66 15.48 17.67 -10.43
N GLU A 67 15.78 17.82 -11.71
CA GLU A 67 15.21 18.90 -12.49
C GLU A 67 13.68 18.76 -12.55
N PRO A 68 12.92 19.88 -12.48
CA PRO A 68 11.48 19.83 -12.64
C PRO A 68 11.12 19.13 -13.95
N PHE A 69 10.19 18.17 -13.87
CA PHE A 69 9.73 17.46 -15.04
C PHE A 69 8.89 18.40 -15.92
N ASP A 70 9.35 18.65 -17.15
CA ASP A 70 8.58 19.39 -18.14
C ASP A 70 7.57 18.45 -18.82
N GLU A 71 6.37 18.42 -18.25
CA GLU A 71 5.26 17.62 -18.76
C GLU A 71 4.89 17.99 -20.20
N LYS A 72 5.00 19.27 -20.59
CA LYS A 72 4.60 19.72 -21.93
C LYS A 72 5.62 19.27 -22.95
N ALA A 73 6.90 19.52 -22.72
CA ALA A 73 7.96 19.09 -23.65
C ALA A 73 7.96 17.57 -23.83
N PHE A 74 7.77 16.82 -22.73
CA PHE A 74 7.66 15.36 -22.79
C PHE A 74 6.46 14.90 -23.62
N LEU A 75 5.30 15.53 -23.46
CA LEU A 75 4.13 15.22 -24.28
C LEU A 75 4.33 15.66 -25.73
N ASP A 76 4.84 16.85 -26.00
CA ASP A 76 5.12 17.32 -27.37
C ASP A 76 6.07 16.37 -28.12
N GLU A 77 7.08 15.80 -27.43
CA GLU A 77 7.97 14.78 -27.98
C GLU A 77 7.21 13.48 -28.31
N MET A 78 6.33 13.02 -27.41
CA MET A 78 5.53 11.80 -27.58
C MET A 78 4.48 11.92 -28.70
N TRP A 79 3.98 13.13 -28.95
CA TRP A 79 2.93 13.40 -29.94
C TRP A 79 3.45 14.02 -31.24
N GLY A 80 4.75 14.34 -31.30
CA GLY A 80 5.46 14.68 -32.53
C GLY A 80 5.11 16.05 -33.11
N ASP A 81 5.62 17.13 -32.50
CA ASP A 81 5.64 18.44 -33.16
C ASP A 81 6.75 18.51 -34.25
N ASN A 82 6.57 17.71 -35.31
CA ASN A 82 7.20 17.91 -36.60
C ASN A 82 6.28 17.63 -37.80
N ASP A 83 4.98 17.38 -37.58
CA ASP A 83 4.04 17.00 -38.65
C ASP A 83 2.91 18.03 -38.91
N VAL A 84 3.14 19.32 -38.60
CA VAL A 84 2.27 20.44 -39.02
C VAL A 84 2.88 21.26 -40.16
N HIS A 85 3.52 20.61 -41.13
CA HIS A 85 3.80 21.18 -42.45
C HIS A 85 3.56 20.13 -43.54
N ARG A 86 2.31 19.93 -43.95
CA ARG A 86 1.96 19.33 -45.24
C ARG A 86 0.91 20.15 -45.96
#